data_AF-A0A0G0XUX9-F1
#
_entry.id   AF-A0A0G0XUX9-F1
#
_cell.length_a   1.000
_cell.length_b   1.000
_cell.length_c   1.000
_cell.angle_alpha   90.00
_cell.angle_beta   90.00
_cell.angle_gamma   90.00
#
_symmetry.space_group_name_H-M   'P 1'
#
loop_
_entity.id
_entity.type
_entity.pdbx_description
1 polymer ?
#
loop_
_entity_poly.entity_id
_entity_poly.type
_entity_poly.pdbx_seq_one_letter_code
_entity_poly.pdbx_strand_id
1 'polypeptide(L)'
;MYNIVPSTDMPSIKKRRKFRILGVILLCLIILSIAFAAGMLAARRNELIKSASIKEANYAGKIYNKYVTAPANKLTQDVDFNLFWNVWDLLKEKYVDKDKLDDKKLFYGALKGLVESAGDPYTVFMEPKLAQEFASDLAGTFEGIGAEIGKKNEVITIIAPLADMPAEKAGLKSGDKIYAIDGQSTAGLAVDEAVSKIRGPKGTEVTLTIFRDGFEQPKDFKIIRQVILVKSVRTEMRDDGIFVVIITNFNDDTSTLFKQAVQKAVAANPKGLILDLRNNPGGYLETAIDVASEWIDKGIIVTEQFSPEKKNEYLNRGRARLKDFPTVVLVNQGSASASEIVAGALKDYKQATIIGKKTFGKGSVQTLEDLQDSSSVKITVAKWLTPAGYNINGQGIAPDIEVDLTADDYEKNKDPQMDKAVEILNKK
;
A
#
# COMPACT_ATOMS: atom_id res chain seq x y z
N MET A 1 -66.13 24.31 -87.40
CA MET A 1 -66.62 23.50 -86.26
C MET A 1 -65.46 22.68 -85.72
N TYR A 2 -65.44 22.47 -84.40
CA TYR A 2 -64.41 21.83 -83.56
C TYR A 2 -63.31 22.75 -83.00
N ASN A 3 -63.63 23.38 -81.85
CA ASN A 3 -62.65 23.82 -80.87
C ASN A 3 -62.15 22.61 -80.09
N ILE A 4 -60.84 22.39 -80.12
CA ILE A 4 -60.11 21.41 -79.30
C ILE A 4 -59.68 22.11 -78.01
N VAL A 5 -60.10 21.58 -76.87
CA VAL A 5 -59.66 22.01 -75.53
C VAL A 5 -58.30 21.36 -75.22
N PRO A 6 -57.24 22.12 -74.84
CA PRO A 6 -56.02 21.52 -74.34
C PRO A 6 -56.16 21.13 -72.86
N SER A 7 -55.77 19.90 -72.56
CA SER A 7 -55.68 19.33 -71.21
C SER A 7 -54.68 20.07 -70.34
N THR A 8 -55.07 20.43 -69.11
CA THR A 8 -54.16 20.90 -68.08
C THR A 8 -53.32 19.74 -67.53
N ASP A 9 -52.01 19.83 -67.72
CA ASP A 9 -51.01 18.90 -67.17
C ASP A 9 -51.05 18.85 -65.63
N MET A 10 -51.43 17.69 -65.07
CA MET A 10 -51.20 17.40 -63.65
C MET A 10 -49.72 17.03 -63.43
N PRO A 11 -49.02 17.62 -62.44
CA PRO A 11 -47.63 17.30 -62.17
C PRO A 11 -47.46 15.83 -61.74
N SER A 12 -46.54 15.13 -62.41
CA SER A 12 -46.28 13.71 -62.22
C SER A 12 -46.06 13.32 -60.75
N ILE A 13 -46.61 12.16 -60.38
CA ILE A 13 -46.64 11.59 -59.01
C ILE A 13 -45.23 11.55 -58.35
N LYS A 14 -44.16 11.41 -59.16
CA LYS A 14 -42.76 11.43 -58.67
C LYS A 14 -42.31 12.80 -58.11
N LYS A 15 -42.79 13.93 -58.67
CA LYS A 15 -42.45 15.28 -58.18
C LYS A 15 -43.10 15.58 -56.83
N ARG A 16 -44.37 15.19 -56.64
CA ARG A 16 -45.10 15.34 -55.36
C ARG A 16 -44.46 14.54 -54.23
N ARG A 17 -43.89 13.36 -54.52
CA ARG A 17 -43.18 12.53 -53.52
C ARG A 17 -41.85 13.15 -53.06
N LYS A 18 -41.08 13.76 -53.97
CA LYS A 18 -39.85 14.50 -53.62
C LYS A 18 -40.13 15.74 -52.77
N PHE A 19 -41.17 16.52 -53.08
CA PHE A 19 -41.57 17.66 -52.25
C PHE A 19 -42.07 17.27 -50.86
N ARG A 20 -42.78 16.14 -50.74
CA ARG A 20 -43.17 15.58 -49.42
C ARG A 20 -41.96 15.13 -48.60
N ILE A 21 -40.99 14.45 -49.22
CA ILE A 21 -39.76 14.02 -48.54
C ILE A 21 -38.94 15.25 -48.08
N LEU A 22 -38.82 16.27 -48.93
CA LEU A 22 -38.12 17.50 -48.57
C LEU A 22 -38.82 18.25 -47.42
N GLY A 23 -40.16 18.28 -47.43
CA GLY A 23 -40.97 18.83 -46.33
C GLY A 23 -40.79 18.09 -45.01
N VAL A 24 -40.71 16.75 -45.04
CA VAL A 24 -40.44 15.93 -43.85
C VAL A 24 -39.03 16.17 -43.32
N ILE A 25 -38.02 16.25 -44.20
CA ILE A 25 -36.64 16.56 -43.79
C ILE A 25 -36.55 17.94 -43.14
N LEU A 26 -37.22 18.95 -43.72
CA LEU A 26 -37.25 20.30 -43.16
C LEU A 26 -37.95 20.32 -41.79
N LEU A 27 -39.06 19.58 -41.65
CA LEU A 27 -39.76 19.42 -40.38
C LEU A 27 -38.86 18.76 -39.31
N CYS A 28 -38.14 17.70 -39.67
CA CYS A 28 -37.19 17.04 -38.78
C CYS A 28 -36.06 17.99 -38.35
N LEU A 29 -35.51 18.81 -39.25
CA LEU A 29 -34.49 19.80 -38.93
C LEU A 29 -35.00 20.89 -37.99
N ILE A 30 -36.25 21.33 -38.16
CA ILE A 30 -36.90 22.28 -37.25
C ILE A 30 -37.12 21.67 -35.87
N ILE A 31 -37.55 20.40 -35.79
CA ILE A 31 -37.70 19.71 -34.50
C ILE A 31 -36.34 19.55 -33.83
N LEU A 32 -35.29 19.22 -34.58
CA LEU A 32 -33.93 19.08 -34.05
C LEU A 32 -33.38 20.41 -33.52
N SER A 33 -33.63 21.52 -34.23
CA SER A 33 -33.18 22.85 -33.82
C SER A 33 -33.94 23.35 -32.58
N ILE A 34 -35.25 23.06 -32.47
CA ILE A 34 -36.05 23.34 -31.28
C ILE A 34 -35.56 22.51 -30.09
N ALA A 35 -35.31 21.21 -30.29
CA ALA A 35 -34.79 20.33 -29.24
C ALA A 35 -33.39 20.78 -28.78
N PHE A 36 -32.52 21.19 -29.71
CA PHE A 36 -31.21 21.73 -29.40
C PHE A 36 -31.30 23.07 -28.66
N ALA A 37 -32.17 23.99 -29.09
CA ALA A 37 -32.41 25.26 -28.42
C ALA A 37 -32.99 25.06 -27.00
N ALA A 38 -33.93 24.12 -26.84
CA ALA A 38 -34.47 23.72 -25.55
C ALA A 38 -33.39 23.11 -24.65
N GLY A 39 -32.51 22.27 -25.22
CA GLY A 39 -31.34 21.71 -24.53
C GLY A 39 -30.35 22.79 -24.09
N MET A 40 -30.05 23.78 -24.95
CA MET A 40 -29.20 24.92 -24.59
C MET A 40 -29.84 25.82 -23.52
N LEU A 41 -31.15 26.04 -23.57
CA LEU A 41 -31.88 26.78 -22.53
C LEU A 41 -31.89 26.03 -21.20
N ALA A 42 -32.07 24.71 -21.22
CA ALA A 42 -31.96 23.86 -20.04
C ALA A 42 -30.52 23.85 -19.49
N ALA A 43 -29.51 23.80 -20.35
CA ALA A 43 -28.09 23.88 -19.99
C ALA A 43 -27.74 25.24 -19.38
N ARG A 44 -28.19 26.36 -19.98
CA ARG A 44 -28.03 27.71 -19.41
C ARG A 44 -28.78 27.86 -18.08
N ARG A 45 -29.95 27.25 -17.93
CA ARG A 45 -30.66 27.22 -16.63
C ARG A 45 -29.87 26.44 -15.60
N ASN A 46 -29.23 25.33 -15.98
CA ASN A 46 -28.34 24.56 -15.10
C ASN A 46 -27.05 25.31 -14.77
N GLU A 47 -26.47 26.05 -15.72
CA GLU A 47 -25.31 26.91 -15.45
C GLU A 47 -25.67 28.12 -14.59
N LEU A 48 -26.82 28.75 -14.80
CA LEU A 48 -27.34 29.82 -13.93
C LEU A 48 -27.66 29.29 -12.52
N ILE A 49 -28.14 28.06 -12.39
CA ILE A 49 -28.31 27.38 -11.09
C ILE A 49 -26.93 27.09 -10.47
N LYS A 50 -25.95 26.62 -11.26
CA LYS A 50 -24.56 26.43 -10.80
C LYS A 50 -23.90 27.74 -10.37
N SER A 51 -24.05 28.83 -11.13
CA SER A 51 -23.48 30.14 -10.80
C SER A 51 -24.25 30.84 -9.67
N ALA A 52 -25.56 30.63 -9.55
CA ALA A 52 -26.35 31.08 -8.39
C ALA A 52 -26.09 30.25 -7.12
N SER A 53 -25.59 29.01 -7.26
CA SER A 53 -25.05 28.22 -6.14
C SER A 53 -23.59 28.57 -5.77
N ILE A 54 -22.95 29.47 -6.50
CA ILE A 54 -21.70 30.14 -6.11
C ILE A 54 -22.05 31.56 -5.64
N LYS A 55 -23.01 31.68 -4.72
CA LYS A 55 -22.90 32.67 -3.66
C LYS A 55 -21.97 32.05 -2.63
N GLU A 56 -21.00 32.81 -2.13
CA GLU A 56 -20.11 32.46 -1.03
C GLU A 56 -20.82 31.55 -0.03
N ALA A 57 -20.61 30.25 -0.20
CA ALA A 57 -21.00 29.29 0.80
C ALA A 57 -19.94 29.44 1.87
N ASN A 58 -20.28 30.14 2.95
CA ASN A 58 -19.87 29.64 4.26
C ASN A 58 -20.25 28.16 4.24
N TYR A 59 -19.28 27.29 4.01
CA TYR A 59 -19.48 25.85 4.04
C TYR A 59 -19.75 25.50 5.50
N ALA A 60 -20.99 25.69 5.93
CA ALA A 60 -21.51 25.06 7.13
C ALA A 60 -21.63 23.58 6.76
N GLY A 61 -20.71 22.75 7.26
CA GLY A 61 -20.74 21.31 7.04
C GLY A 61 -22.13 20.76 7.32
N LYS A 62 -22.65 19.91 6.41
CA LYS A 62 -23.89 19.17 6.66
C LYS A 62 -23.56 17.94 7.49
N ILE A 63 -24.18 17.82 8.67
CA ILE A 63 -24.08 16.63 9.51
C ILE A 63 -25.01 15.55 8.93
N TYR A 64 -24.43 14.43 8.51
CA TYR A 64 -25.17 13.23 8.12
C TYR A 64 -25.34 12.30 9.34
N ASN A 65 -26.43 11.52 9.39
CA ASN A 65 -26.70 10.48 10.40
C ASN A 65 -26.77 10.94 11.87
N LYS A 66 -27.34 12.13 12.14
CA LYS A 66 -27.42 12.68 13.51
C LYS A 66 -28.14 11.75 14.50
N TYR A 67 -29.14 10.98 14.06
CA TYR A 67 -29.76 9.92 14.86
C TYR A 67 -30.39 8.87 13.94
N VAL A 68 -29.78 7.69 13.87
CA VAL A 68 -30.48 6.44 13.56
C VAL A 68 -30.27 5.63 14.81
N THR A 69 -31.33 5.37 15.57
CA THR A 69 -31.31 4.61 16.83
C THR A 69 -30.20 3.57 16.85
N ALA A 70 -29.33 3.58 17.87
CA ALA A 70 -28.25 2.60 17.98
C ALA A 70 -28.85 1.20 17.78
N PRO A 71 -28.30 0.36 16.88
CA PRO A 71 -28.85 -0.97 16.67
C PRO A 71 -28.94 -1.70 18.02
N ALA A 72 -30.07 -2.36 18.29
CA ALA A 72 -30.24 -3.13 19.51
C ALA A 72 -29.03 -4.05 19.73
N ASN A 73 -28.49 -4.07 20.95
CA ASN A 73 -27.32 -4.87 21.38
C ASN A 73 -25.92 -4.39 20.91
N LYS A 74 -25.75 -3.13 20.48
CA LYS A 74 -24.42 -2.56 20.16
C LYS A 74 -23.78 -1.74 21.28
N LEU A 75 -24.55 -1.38 22.31
CA LEU A 75 -24.06 -0.66 23.48
C LEU A 75 -24.25 -1.54 24.73
N THR A 76 -23.21 -1.59 25.57
CA THR A 76 -23.26 -2.28 26.87
C THR A 76 -23.80 -1.38 27.99
N GLN A 77 -23.87 -0.07 27.75
CA GLN A 77 -24.33 0.96 28.68
C GLN A 77 -24.93 2.14 27.91
N ASP A 78 -25.77 2.92 28.58
CA ASP A 78 -26.35 4.13 28.00
C ASP A 78 -25.25 5.17 27.70
N VAL A 79 -25.30 5.77 26.52
CA VAL A 79 -24.39 6.83 26.09
C VAL A 79 -25.23 7.98 25.54
N ASP A 80 -25.06 9.18 26.11
CA ASP A 80 -25.69 10.40 25.60
C ASP A 80 -24.81 11.05 24.53
N PHE A 81 -25.18 10.87 23.27
CA PHE A 81 -24.44 11.47 22.15
C PHE A 81 -24.59 12.99 22.07
N ASN A 82 -25.52 13.61 22.81
CA ASN A 82 -25.56 15.07 22.93
C ASN A 82 -24.29 15.61 23.61
N LEU A 83 -23.66 14.81 24.48
CA LEU A 83 -22.40 15.18 25.11
C LEU A 83 -21.29 15.43 24.07
N PHE A 84 -21.24 14.64 22.99
CA PHE A 84 -20.28 14.85 21.90
C PHE A 84 -20.44 16.24 21.27
N TRP A 85 -21.68 16.61 20.92
CA TRP A 85 -21.98 17.92 20.33
C TRP A 85 -21.76 19.07 21.31
N ASN A 86 -22.12 18.89 22.59
CA ASN A 86 -21.86 19.89 23.62
C ASN A 86 -20.36 20.19 23.76
N VAL A 87 -19.51 19.17 23.74
CA VAL A 87 -18.05 19.35 23.80
C VAL A 87 -17.53 20.04 22.53
N TRP A 88 -18.03 19.64 21.35
CA TRP A 88 -17.68 20.29 20.09
C TRP A 88 -18.03 21.78 20.08
N ASP A 89 -19.25 22.12 20.52
CA ASP A 89 -19.75 23.49 20.57
C ASP A 89 -18.98 24.32 21.60
N LEU A 90 -18.69 23.76 22.79
CA LEU A 90 -17.85 24.40 23.79
C LEU A 90 -16.45 24.70 23.24
N LEU A 91 -15.86 23.80 22.46
CA LEU A 91 -14.56 24.03 21.84
C LEU A 91 -14.63 25.20 20.83
N LYS A 92 -15.66 25.22 19.99
CA LYS A 92 -15.90 26.31 19.02
C LYS A 92 -16.20 27.65 19.69
N GLU A 93 -16.81 27.66 20.87
CA GLU A 93 -17.15 28.87 21.60
C GLU A 93 -15.96 29.41 22.41
N LYS A 94 -15.27 28.54 23.15
CA LYS A 94 -14.33 28.91 24.22
C LYS A 94 -12.86 28.80 23.83
N TYR A 95 -12.50 28.06 22.78
CA TYR A 95 -11.09 27.91 22.39
C TYR A 95 -10.52 29.28 21.98
N VAL A 96 -9.36 29.63 22.55
CA VAL A 96 -8.72 30.94 22.39
C VAL A 96 -8.47 31.31 20.91
N ASP A 97 -8.19 30.30 20.09
CA ASP A 97 -7.90 30.39 18.66
C ASP A 97 -9.02 29.74 17.82
N LYS A 98 -10.30 29.91 18.20
CA LYS A 98 -11.45 29.26 17.55
C LYS A 98 -11.52 29.43 16.03
N ASP A 99 -11.01 30.55 15.50
CA ASP A 99 -10.99 30.82 14.05
C ASP A 99 -9.98 29.92 13.29
N LYS A 100 -9.03 29.28 14.00
CA LYS A 100 -8.08 28.32 13.44
C LYS A 100 -8.60 26.87 13.47
N LEU A 101 -9.77 26.62 14.06
CA LEU A 101 -10.34 25.27 14.16
C LEU A 101 -10.92 24.82 12.82
N ASP A 102 -10.40 23.71 12.31
CA ASP A 102 -10.90 23.04 11.11
C ASP A 102 -11.85 21.91 11.49
N ASP A 103 -13.09 21.96 10.98
CA ASP A 103 -14.14 20.99 11.29
C ASP A 103 -13.75 19.56 10.86
N LYS A 104 -13.06 19.42 9.73
CA LYS A 104 -12.66 18.11 9.21
C LYS A 104 -11.55 17.50 10.08
N LYS A 105 -10.60 18.31 10.55
CA LYS A 105 -9.58 17.89 11.52
C LYS A 105 -10.18 17.48 12.86
N LEU A 106 -11.16 18.24 13.38
CA LEU A 106 -11.86 17.87 14.62
C LEU A 106 -12.64 16.55 14.45
N PHE A 107 -13.32 16.38 13.32
CA PHE A 107 -14.06 15.16 12.99
C PHE A 107 -13.15 13.93 12.92
N TYR A 108 -12.06 14.00 12.13
CA TYR A 108 -11.12 12.87 12.05
C TYR A 108 -10.36 12.66 13.36
N GLY A 109 -10.06 13.72 14.12
CA GLY A 109 -9.50 13.60 15.46
C GLY A 109 -10.41 12.82 16.41
N ALA A 110 -11.72 13.05 16.36
CA ALA A 110 -12.69 12.29 17.13
C ALA A 110 -12.78 10.82 16.70
N LEU A 111 -12.82 10.53 15.39
CA LEU A 111 -12.82 9.16 14.89
C LEU A 111 -11.54 8.41 15.25
N LYS A 112 -10.39 9.09 15.14
CA LYS A 112 -9.11 8.54 15.56
C LYS A 112 -9.10 8.21 17.05
N GLY A 113 -9.54 9.13 17.91
CA GLY A 113 -9.65 8.90 19.35
C GLY A 113 -10.60 7.75 19.71
N LEU A 114 -11.72 7.60 18.98
CA LEU A 114 -12.63 6.46 19.13
C LEU A 114 -11.92 5.14 18.85
N VAL A 115 -11.21 5.04 17.74
CA VAL A 115 -10.50 3.80 17.36
C VAL A 115 -9.34 3.51 18.30
N GLU A 116 -8.57 4.53 18.69
CA GLU A 116 -7.47 4.40 19.67
C GLU A 116 -7.94 3.96 21.06
N SER A 117 -9.20 4.26 21.43
CA SER A 117 -9.76 3.80 22.71
C SER A 117 -9.88 2.27 22.84
N ALA A 118 -9.74 1.53 21.74
CA ALA A 118 -9.63 0.08 21.78
C ALA A 118 -8.36 -0.41 22.52
N GLY A 119 -7.36 0.46 22.71
CA GLY A 119 -6.11 0.13 23.41
C GLY A 119 -5.19 -0.82 22.64
N ASP A 120 -5.51 -1.10 21.38
CA ASP A 120 -4.72 -1.94 20.48
C ASP A 120 -3.92 -1.06 19.51
N PRO A 121 -2.56 -1.07 19.55
CA PRO A 121 -1.73 -0.25 18.68
C PRO A 121 -1.85 -0.59 17.18
N TYR A 122 -2.46 -1.73 16.83
CA TYR A 122 -2.67 -2.14 15.44
C TYR A 122 -4.05 -1.76 14.89
N THR A 123 -4.97 -1.34 15.77
CA THR A 123 -6.31 -0.88 15.41
C THR A 123 -6.27 0.64 15.22
N VAL A 124 -6.36 1.10 13.97
CA VAL A 124 -6.09 2.49 13.59
C VAL A 124 -7.09 3.02 12.57
N PHE A 125 -7.50 4.27 12.75
CA PHE A 125 -8.22 5.05 11.74
C PHE A 125 -7.20 5.74 10.84
N MET A 126 -7.39 5.63 9.52
CA MET A 126 -6.56 6.28 8.51
C MET A 126 -7.41 7.23 7.70
N GLU A 127 -7.10 8.52 7.77
CA GLU A 127 -7.68 9.54 6.88
C GLU A 127 -7.39 9.21 5.39
N PRO A 128 -8.15 9.77 4.44
CA PRO A 128 -8.08 9.35 3.04
C PRO A 128 -6.68 9.34 2.41
N LYS A 129 -5.86 10.35 2.75
CA LYS A 129 -4.48 10.41 2.26
C LYS A 129 -3.63 9.26 2.81
N LEU A 130 -3.72 9.00 4.11
CA LEU A 130 -2.96 7.93 4.76
C LEU A 130 -3.45 6.55 4.31
N ALA A 131 -4.76 6.38 4.12
CA ALA A 131 -5.35 5.16 3.57
C ALA A 131 -4.84 4.88 2.15
N GLN A 132 -4.78 5.91 1.30
CA GLN A 132 -4.22 5.81 -0.04
C GLN A 132 -2.72 5.49 -0.04
N GLU A 133 -1.94 6.11 0.85
CA GLU A 133 -0.52 5.81 1.03
C GLU A 133 -0.32 4.35 1.47
N PHE A 134 -1.11 3.88 2.44
CA PHE A 134 -1.08 2.49 2.90
C PHE A 134 -1.43 1.48 1.79
N ALA A 135 -2.46 1.77 0.99
CA ALA A 135 -2.83 0.94 -0.15
C ALA A 135 -1.73 0.91 -1.23
N SER A 136 -1.08 2.05 -1.48
CA SER A 136 0.03 2.16 -2.44
C SER A 136 1.26 1.36 -1.97
N ASP A 137 1.59 1.43 -0.67
CA ASP A 137 2.67 0.63 -0.07
C ASP A 137 2.41 -0.88 -0.24
N LEU A 138 1.17 -1.34 -0.02
CA LEU A 138 0.78 -2.75 -0.23
C LEU A 138 0.81 -3.18 -1.70
N ALA A 139 0.49 -2.28 -2.62
CA ALA A 139 0.63 -2.52 -4.06
C ALA A 139 2.12 -2.53 -4.51
N GLY A 140 3.07 -2.23 -3.61
CA GLY A 140 4.50 -2.09 -3.96
C GLY A 140 4.80 -0.87 -4.83
N THR A 141 3.89 0.10 -4.86
CA THR A 141 4.00 1.33 -5.63
C THR A 141 4.32 2.50 -4.71
N PHE A 142 5.46 3.14 -4.93
CA PHE A 142 5.89 4.28 -4.12
C PHE A 142 6.07 5.51 -5.00
N GLU A 143 5.82 6.71 -4.49
CA GLU A 143 6.18 7.95 -5.18
C GLU A 143 7.40 8.60 -4.51
N GLY A 144 8.48 8.75 -5.26
CA GLY A 144 9.75 9.26 -4.75
C GLY A 144 10.85 9.26 -5.80
N ILE A 145 12.10 9.14 -5.34
CA ILE A 145 13.28 9.25 -6.22
C ILE A 145 13.86 7.91 -6.67
N GLY A 146 13.46 6.79 -6.06
CA GLY A 146 13.97 5.46 -6.38
C GLY A 146 15.41 5.26 -5.91
N ALA A 147 15.64 5.43 -4.61
CA ALA A 147 16.91 5.10 -3.96
C ALA A 147 16.64 4.40 -2.63
N GLU A 148 17.51 3.45 -2.31
CA GLU A 148 17.63 2.88 -0.98
C GLU A 148 18.54 3.80 -0.15
N ILE A 149 18.04 4.24 1.00
CA ILE A 149 18.77 5.11 1.93
C ILE A 149 18.89 4.41 3.27
N GLY A 150 19.97 4.71 3.99
CA GLY A 150 20.23 4.21 5.32
C GLY A 150 21.01 5.24 6.12
N LYS A 151 21.40 4.87 7.34
CA LYS A 151 22.27 5.70 8.18
C LYS A 151 23.62 5.01 8.28
N LYS A 152 24.69 5.70 7.88
CA LYS A 152 26.09 5.26 8.07
C LYS A 152 26.85 6.31 8.84
N ASN A 153 27.51 5.92 9.93
CA ASN A 153 28.21 6.84 10.85
C ASN A 153 27.34 8.06 11.23
N GLU A 154 26.07 7.82 11.60
CA GLU A 154 25.07 8.85 11.95
C GLU A 154 24.65 9.81 10.81
N VAL A 155 25.08 9.56 9.56
CA VAL A 155 24.72 10.39 8.40
C VAL A 155 23.78 9.63 7.47
N ILE A 156 22.70 10.28 7.03
CA ILE A 156 21.80 9.73 6.01
C ILE A 156 22.59 9.54 4.71
N THR A 157 22.63 8.32 4.21
CA THR A 157 23.50 7.89 3.12
C THR A 157 22.70 7.11 2.08
N ILE A 158 22.97 7.35 0.80
CA ILE A 158 22.46 6.53 -0.30
C ILE A 158 23.16 5.16 -0.23
N ILE A 159 22.41 4.11 0.07
CA ILE A 159 22.90 2.73 0.02
C ILE A 159 23.04 2.31 -1.44
N ALA A 160 21.97 2.49 -2.22
CA ALA A 160 21.99 2.22 -3.65
C ALA A 160 20.89 3.02 -4.36
N PRO A 161 21.19 3.73 -5.45
CA PRO A 161 20.14 4.17 -6.37
C PRO A 161 19.55 2.94 -7.08
N LEU A 162 18.24 2.94 -7.33
CA LEU A 162 17.59 1.89 -8.10
C LEU A 162 17.86 2.11 -9.60
N ALA A 163 18.12 1.02 -10.32
CA ALA A 163 18.39 1.07 -11.76
C ALA A 163 17.22 1.68 -12.55
N ASP A 164 17.55 2.51 -13.53
CA ASP A 164 16.61 3.24 -14.40
C ASP A 164 15.66 4.20 -13.68
N MET A 165 15.91 4.51 -12.41
CA MET A 165 15.07 5.40 -11.59
C MET A 165 15.63 6.84 -11.49
N PRO A 166 14.81 7.83 -11.04
CA PRO A 166 15.22 9.24 -11.00
C PRO A 166 16.53 9.53 -10.26
N ALA A 167 16.78 8.86 -9.13
CA ALA A 167 18.00 9.02 -8.34
C ALA A 167 19.26 8.64 -9.13
N GLU A 168 19.24 7.49 -9.82
CA GLU A 168 20.35 7.06 -10.68
C GLU A 168 20.55 8.04 -11.84
N LYS A 169 19.45 8.43 -12.51
CA LYS A 169 19.48 9.38 -13.65
C LYS A 169 19.97 10.77 -13.25
N ALA A 170 19.72 11.20 -12.02
CA ALA A 170 20.26 12.43 -11.46
C ALA A 170 21.77 12.31 -11.13
N GLY A 171 22.34 11.10 -11.19
CA GLY A 171 23.76 10.86 -10.95
C GLY A 171 24.10 10.63 -9.49
N LEU A 172 23.12 10.27 -8.65
CA LEU A 172 23.38 9.78 -7.30
C LEU A 172 24.11 8.43 -7.34
N LYS A 173 24.93 8.18 -6.33
CA LYS A 173 25.78 6.98 -6.23
C LYS A 173 25.70 6.40 -4.82
N SER A 174 26.00 5.10 -4.73
CA SER A 174 26.20 4.45 -3.44
C SER A 174 27.29 5.18 -2.64
N GLY A 175 27.04 5.40 -1.36
CA GLY A 175 27.94 6.14 -0.45
C GLY A 175 27.73 7.65 -0.40
N ASP A 176 26.86 8.21 -1.25
CA ASP A 176 26.51 9.64 -1.19
C ASP A 176 25.87 10.00 0.15
N LYS A 177 26.39 11.03 0.82
CA LYS A 177 25.87 11.53 2.08
C LYS A 177 24.87 12.66 1.82
N ILE A 178 23.64 12.49 2.29
CA ILE A 178 22.56 13.48 2.16
C ILE A 178 22.65 14.43 3.35
N TYR A 179 23.10 15.67 3.13
CA TYR A 179 23.25 16.70 4.17
C TYR A 179 22.01 17.58 4.33
N ALA A 180 21.24 17.78 3.25
CA ALA A 180 19.99 18.51 3.32
C ALA A 180 18.96 17.97 2.32
N ILE A 181 17.68 18.12 2.66
CA ILE A 181 16.51 17.84 1.81
C ILE A 181 15.70 19.13 1.72
N ASP A 182 15.55 19.68 0.51
CA ASP A 182 14.90 20.97 0.23
C ASP A 182 15.45 22.10 1.13
N GLY A 183 16.78 22.13 1.29
CA GLY A 183 17.50 23.12 2.10
C GLY A 183 17.43 22.88 3.61
N GLN A 184 16.68 21.88 4.09
CA GLN A 184 16.61 21.53 5.51
C GLN A 184 17.66 20.47 5.85
N SER A 185 18.49 20.75 6.86
CA SER A 185 19.51 19.81 7.33
C SER A 185 18.93 18.44 7.68
N THR A 186 19.66 17.39 7.32
CA THR A 186 19.36 16.00 7.72
C THR A 186 20.03 15.58 9.02
N ALA A 187 20.83 16.46 9.63
CA ALA A 187 21.55 16.16 10.86
C ALA A 187 20.57 15.78 11.98
N GLY A 188 20.79 14.62 12.59
CA GLY A 188 19.94 14.10 13.67
C GLY A 188 18.61 13.48 13.22
N LEU A 189 18.25 13.56 11.93
CA LEU A 189 17.03 12.91 11.45
C LEU A 189 17.13 11.38 11.56
N ALA A 190 16.00 10.76 11.88
CA ALA A 190 15.81 9.33 11.65
C ALA A 190 15.68 9.05 10.14
N VAL A 191 15.97 7.81 9.72
CA VAL A 191 15.86 7.42 8.31
C VAL A 191 14.42 7.60 7.80
N ASP A 192 13.41 7.19 8.58
CA ASP A 192 12.00 7.30 8.19
C ASP A 192 11.55 8.75 8.01
N GLU A 193 12.07 9.67 8.84
CA GLU A 193 11.83 11.10 8.68
C GLU A 193 12.42 11.62 7.37
N ALA A 194 13.66 11.23 7.04
CA ALA A 194 14.27 11.55 5.76
C ALA A 194 13.47 10.96 4.58
N VAL A 195 13.01 9.71 4.68
CA VAL A 195 12.14 9.08 3.67
C VAL A 195 10.87 9.89 3.47
N SER A 196 10.20 10.31 4.54
CA SER A 196 8.95 11.08 4.44
C SER A 196 9.13 12.44 3.73
N LYS A 197 10.29 13.08 3.90
CA LYS A 197 10.65 14.35 3.23
C LYS A 197 11.03 14.12 1.76
N ILE A 198 11.68 13.00 1.45
CA ILE A 198 12.12 12.66 0.09
C ILE A 198 10.94 12.18 -0.77
N ARG A 199 10.01 11.42 -0.18
CA ARG A 199 8.76 11.01 -0.84
C ARG A 199 7.86 12.23 -1.11
N GLY A 200 6.94 12.06 -2.04
CA GLY A 200 6.01 13.11 -2.42
C GLY A 200 5.37 12.86 -3.78
N PRO A 201 4.41 13.68 -4.19
CA PRO A 201 3.60 13.41 -5.37
C PRO A 201 4.45 13.29 -6.64
N LYS A 202 4.10 12.35 -7.51
CA LYS A 202 4.72 12.19 -8.85
C LYS A 202 4.76 13.54 -9.59
N GLY A 203 5.90 13.82 -10.20
CA GLY A 203 6.12 15.04 -11.00
C GLY A 203 6.56 16.25 -10.17
N THR A 204 6.53 16.18 -8.84
CA THR A 204 7.13 17.21 -7.99
C THR A 204 8.64 17.03 -7.89
N GLU A 205 9.37 18.13 -7.63
CA GLU A 205 10.82 18.13 -7.45
C GLU A 205 11.18 17.99 -5.96
N VAL A 206 12.29 17.30 -5.68
CA VAL A 206 13.02 17.37 -4.41
C VAL A 206 14.47 17.74 -4.69
N THR A 207 15.06 18.59 -3.86
CA THR A 207 16.48 18.93 -3.92
C THR A 207 17.23 18.24 -2.79
N LEU A 208 18.24 17.43 -3.14
CA LEU A 208 19.14 16.81 -2.17
C LEU A 208 20.51 17.48 -2.22
N THR A 209 20.97 17.99 -1.09
CA THR A 209 22.35 18.47 -0.95
C THR A 209 23.25 17.31 -0.57
N ILE A 210 24.11 16.90 -1.49
CA ILE A 210 24.92 15.68 -1.42
C ILE A 210 26.39 16.03 -1.21
N PHE A 211 27.01 15.36 -0.24
CA PHE A 211 28.46 15.25 -0.17
C PHE A 211 28.90 13.87 -0.67
N ARG A 212 29.89 13.86 -1.56
CA ARG A 212 30.51 12.65 -2.11
C ARG A 212 32.01 12.80 -1.98
N ASP A 213 32.71 11.73 -1.60
CA ASP A 213 34.16 11.75 -1.52
C ASP A 213 34.76 12.21 -2.86
N GLY A 214 35.67 13.18 -2.80
CA GLY A 214 36.23 13.87 -3.97
C GLY A 214 35.48 15.14 -4.39
N PHE A 215 34.35 15.50 -3.75
CA PHE A 215 33.78 16.84 -3.88
C PHE A 215 34.47 17.81 -2.91
N GLU A 216 34.88 18.97 -3.41
CA GLU A 216 35.42 20.05 -2.57
C GLU A 216 34.34 20.68 -1.66
N GLN A 217 33.07 20.68 -2.11
CA GLN A 217 31.91 21.20 -1.40
C GLN A 217 30.67 20.34 -1.73
N PRO A 218 29.66 20.27 -0.83
CA PRO A 218 28.38 19.63 -1.14
C PRO A 218 27.72 20.23 -2.39
N LYS A 219 26.99 19.40 -3.15
CA LYS A 219 26.30 19.81 -4.39
C LYS A 219 24.84 19.46 -4.33
N ASP A 220 24.01 20.31 -4.93
CA ASP A 220 22.57 20.07 -5.02
C ASP A 220 22.21 19.21 -6.23
N PHE A 221 21.37 18.21 -5.98
CA PHE A 221 20.79 17.33 -6.98
C PHE A 221 19.28 17.51 -6.98
N LYS A 222 18.76 18.01 -8.09
CA LYS A 222 17.32 18.18 -8.31
C LYS A 222 16.76 16.92 -8.96
N ILE A 223 15.75 16.34 -8.33
CA ILE A 223 15.20 15.05 -8.72
C ILE A 223 13.69 15.14 -8.82
N ILE A 224 13.15 14.82 -9.99
CA ILE A 224 11.70 14.76 -10.20
C ILE A 224 11.19 13.40 -9.72
N ARG A 225 10.25 13.43 -8.77
CA ARG A 225 9.64 12.24 -8.19
C ARG A 225 8.85 11.46 -9.25
N GLN A 226 8.97 10.14 -9.21
CA GLN A 226 8.23 9.23 -10.07
C GLN A 226 7.60 8.10 -9.26
N VAL A 227 6.70 7.36 -9.91
CA VAL A 227 6.21 6.09 -9.38
C VAL A 227 7.34 5.07 -9.51
N ILE A 228 7.72 4.49 -8.39
CA ILE A 228 8.74 3.46 -8.23
C ILE A 228 7.98 2.15 -8.00
N LEU A 229 8.27 1.16 -8.82
CA LEU A 229 7.82 -0.20 -8.60
C LEU A 229 8.99 -1.00 -8.04
N VAL A 230 8.93 -1.35 -6.75
CA VAL A 230 9.94 -2.18 -6.12
C VAL A 230 9.43 -3.62 -6.14
N LYS A 231 10.13 -4.50 -6.87
CA LYS A 231 9.82 -5.92 -6.88
C LYS A 231 9.98 -6.49 -5.47
N SER A 232 8.95 -7.16 -4.97
CA SER A 232 8.95 -7.73 -3.63
C SER A 232 9.88 -8.94 -3.47
N VAL A 233 10.23 -9.61 -4.58
CA VAL A 233 11.10 -10.79 -4.58
C VAL A 233 12.34 -10.54 -5.44
N ARG A 234 13.51 -10.79 -4.86
CA ARG A 234 14.80 -10.81 -5.54
C ARG A 234 15.41 -12.20 -5.40
N THR A 235 16.17 -12.63 -6.41
CA THR A 235 16.79 -13.95 -6.42
C THR A 235 18.23 -13.86 -6.88
N GLU A 236 19.11 -14.64 -6.28
CA GLU A 236 20.52 -14.74 -6.64
C GLU A 236 20.94 -16.22 -6.62
N MET A 237 21.64 -16.66 -7.67
CA MET A 237 22.40 -17.90 -7.61
C MET A 237 23.83 -17.54 -7.24
N ARG A 238 24.28 -17.99 -6.07
CA ARG A 238 25.64 -17.76 -5.59
C ARG A 238 26.62 -18.72 -6.25
N ASP A 239 27.89 -18.32 -6.33
CA ASP A 239 28.97 -19.15 -6.91
C ASP A 239 29.20 -20.47 -6.16
N ASP A 240 28.82 -20.55 -4.88
CA ASP A 240 28.91 -21.75 -4.05
C ASP A 240 27.79 -22.79 -4.34
N GLY A 241 26.82 -22.44 -5.20
CA GLY A 241 25.69 -23.28 -5.60
C GLY A 241 24.47 -23.17 -4.69
N ILE A 242 24.40 -22.14 -3.84
CA ILE A 242 23.25 -21.82 -3.00
C ILE A 242 22.35 -20.81 -3.72
N PHE A 243 21.04 -21.07 -3.72
CA PHE A 243 20.07 -20.16 -4.29
C PHE A 243 19.42 -19.32 -3.19
N VAL A 244 19.56 -18.00 -3.31
CA VAL A 244 19.03 -17.03 -2.35
C VAL A 244 17.76 -16.44 -2.90
N VAL A 245 16.71 -16.41 -2.08
CA VAL A 245 15.46 -15.71 -2.35
C VAL A 245 15.24 -14.69 -1.25
N ILE A 246 15.20 -13.41 -1.61
CA ILE A 246 14.94 -12.31 -0.70
C ILE A 246 13.50 -11.87 -0.94
N ILE A 247 12.68 -11.87 0.10
CA ILE A 247 11.33 -11.30 0.07
C ILE A 247 11.33 -10.06 0.96
N THR A 248 11.14 -8.87 0.38
CA THR A 248 11.15 -7.61 1.14
C THR A 248 9.79 -7.28 1.73
N ASN A 249 8.71 -7.70 1.05
CA ASN A 249 7.31 -7.50 1.47
C ASN A 249 6.44 -8.63 0.90
N PHE A 250 5.27 -8.87 1.49
CA PHE A 250 4.25 -9.79 0.95
C PHE A 250 3.15 -8.98 0.24
N ASN A 251 3.45 -8.51 -0.96
CA ASN A 251 2.60 -7.62 -1.76
C ASN A 251 1.90 -8.39 -2.90
N ASP A 252 1.17 -7.66 -3.75
CA ASP A 252 0.42 -8.22 -4.89
C ASP A 252 1.31 -9.00 -5.89
N ASP A 253 2.53 -8.54 -6.12
CA ASP A 253 3.46 -9.16 -7.07
C ASP A 253 4.18 -10.39 -6.50
N THR A 254 4.20 -10.56 -5.17
CA THR A 254 5.02 -11.55 -4.48
C THR A 254 4.68 -12.97 -4.88
N SER A 255 3.40 -13.37 -4.91
CA SER A 255 3.01 -14.73 -5.28
C SER A 255 3.48 -15.10 -6.69
N THR A 256 3.44 -14.14 -7.63
CA THR A 256 3.89 -14.36 -9.01
C THR A 256 5.41 -14.46 -9.09
N LEU A 257 6.13 -13.50 -8.52
CA LEU A 257 7.60 -13.48 -8.56
C LEU A 257 8.20 -14.64 -7.77
N PHE A 258 7.60 -15.03 -6.64
CA PHE A 258 8.04 -16.16 -5.85
C PHE A 258 7.81 -17.48 -6.60
N LYS A 259 6.68 -17.66 -7.29
CA LYS A 259 6.49 -18.85 -8.16
C LYS A 259 7.56 -18.95 -9.25
N GLN A 260 7.99 -17.83 -9.82
CA GLN A 260 9.10 -17.80 -10.77
C GLN A 260 10.43 -18.14 -10.10
N ALA A 261 10.68 -17.64 -8.88
CA ALA A 261 11.85 -18.00 -8.08
C ALA A 261 11.90 -19.51 -7.79
N VAL A 262 10.77 -20.11 -7.40
CA VAL A 262 10.64 -21.56 -7.18
C VAL A 262 10.92 -22.34 -8.45
N GLN A 263 10.38 -21.92 -9.59
CA GLN A 263 10.67 -22.57 -10.89
C GLN A 263 12.15 -22.55 -11.23
N LYS A 264 12.82 -21.41 -11.00
CA LYS A 264 14.27 -21.27 -11.20
C LYS A 264 15.06 -22.17 -10.23
N ALA A 265 14.69 -22.19 -8.96
CA ALA A 265 15.33 -23.05 -7.95
C ALA A 265 15.21 -24.53 -8.32
N VAL A 266 13.99 -25.01 -8.62
CA VAL A 266 13.76 -26.41 -9.02
C VAL A 266 14.54 -26.77 -10.28
N ALA A 267 14.56 -25.89 -11.29
CA ALA A 267 15.29 -26.13 -12.53
C ALA A 267 16.82 -26.14 -12.34
N ALA A 268 17.33 -25.28 -11.46
CA ALA A 268 18.76 -25.18 -11.18
C ALA A 268 19.25 -26.27 -10.22
N ASN A 269 18.35 -26.85 -9.42
CA ASN A 269 18.64 -27.88 -8.42
C ASN A 269 19.83 -27.51 -7.51
N PRO A 270 19.75 -26.37 -6.78
CA PRO A 270 20.85 -25.89 -5.95
C PRO A 270 21.13 -26.83 -4.78
N LYS A 271 22.33 -26.70 -4.20
CA LYS A 271 22.71 -27.46 -2.99
C LYS A 271 21.85 -27.11 -1.78
N GLY A 272 21.34 -25.88 -1.74
CA GLY A 272 20.48 -25.39 -0.67
C GLY A 272 19.82 -24.06 -1.02
N LEU A 273 18.85 -23.69 -0.19
CA LEU A 273 18.05 -22.48 -0.31
C LEU A 273 18.24 -21.59 0.91
N ILE A 274 18.43 -20.30 0.67
CA ILE A 274 18.31 -19.27 1.71
C ILE A 274 17.09 -18.42 1.39
N LEU A 275 16.10 -18.44 2.28
CA LEU A 275 14.97 -17.51 2.26
C LEU A 275 15.27 -16.36 3.22
N ASP A 276 15.56 -15.17 2.68
CA ASP A 276 15.84 -13.99 3.47
C ASP A 276 14.55 -13.17 3.70
N LEU A 277 14.12 -13.12 4.96
CA LEU A 277 12.95 -12.36 5.44
C LEU A 277 13.37 -11.23 6.39
N ARG A 278 14.67 -10.90 6.47
CA ARG A 278 15.15 -9.81 7.32
C ARG A 278 14.57 -8.48 6.86
N ASN A 279 14.18 -7.64 7.82
CA ASN A 279 13.54 -6.35 7.58
C ASN A 279 12.24 -6.40 6.76
N ASN A 280 11.60 -7.57 6.65
CA ASN A 280 10.31 -7.72 5.97
C ASN A 280 9.15 -7.57 6.98
N PRO A 281 8.39 -6.47 6.97
CA PRO A 281 7.33 -6.20 7.93
C PRO A 281 6.06 -7.05 7.71
N GLY A 282 6.06 -7.90 6.68
CA GLY A 282 4.97 -8.76 6.29
C GLY A 282 4.20 -8.23 5.09
N GLY A 283 2.88 -8.35 5.13
CA GLY A 283 1.96 -8.02 4.03
C GLY A 283 0.77 -8.99 4.04
N TYR A 284 0.31 -9.39 2.86
CA TYR A 284 -0.88 -10.23 2.71
C TYR A 284 -0.71 -11.65 3.28
N LEU A 285 -1.70 -12.06 4.08
CA LEU A 285 -1.79 -13.41 4.67
C LEU A 285 -1.78 -14.50 3.59
N GLU A 286 -2.60 -14.34 2.55
CA GLU A 286 -2.75 -15.31 1.46
C GLU A 286 -1.41 -15.57 0.75
N THR A 287 -0.62 -14.51 0.54
CA THR A 287 0.73 -14.61 -0.02
C THR A 287 1.67 -15.38 0.91
N ALA A 288 1.58 -15.16 2.23
CA ALA A 288 2.38 -15.93 3.20
C ALA A 288 2.05 -17.42 3.15
N ILE A 289 0.76 -17.75 3.03
CA ILE A 289 0.28 -19.13 2.90
C ILE A 289 0.84 -19.76 1.62
N ASP A 290 0.74 -19.07 0.49
CA ASP A 290 1.28 -19.54 -0.79
C ASP A 290 2.79 -19.80 -0.72
N VAL A 291 3.55 -18.88 -0.09
CA VAL A 291 5.00 -19.00 0.07
C VAL A 291 5.36 -20.21 0.94
N ALA A 292 4.78 -20.34 2.13
CA ALA A 292 5.07 -21.45 3.05
C ALA A 292 4.68 -22.82 2.46
N SER A 293 3.62 -22.85 1.65
CA SER A 293 3.13 -24.06 0.99
C SER A 293 4.10 -24.63 -0.06
N GLU A 294 5.14 -23.90 -0.45
CA GLU A 294 6.20 -24.44 -1.32
C GLU A 294 7.11 -25.43 -0.58
N TRP A 295 7.12 -25.46 0.75
CA TRP A 295 7.84 -26.47 1.54
C TRP A 295 6.92 -27.47 2.25
N ILE A 296 5.70 -27.06 2.61
CA ILE A 296 4.81 -27.87 3.45
C ILE A 296 3.85 -28.69 2.58
N ASP A 297 4.07 -30.01 2.55
CA ASP A 297 3.30 -30.97 1.72
C ASP A 297 1.89 -31.23 2.26
N LYS A 298 1.74 -31.32 3.59
CA LYS A 298 0.44 -31.55 4.25
C LYS A 298 0.38 -30.85 5.59
N GLY A 299 -0.75 -30.17 5.84
CA GLY A 299 -1.12 -29.68 7.16
C GLY A 299 -1.44 -28.19 7.17
N ILE A 300 -1.58 -27.65 8.37
CA ILE A 300 -1.94 -26.26 8.63
C ILE A 300 -0.70 -25.38 8.43
N ILE A 301 -0.82 -24.30 7.69
CA ILE A 301 0.21 -23.26 7.59
C ILE A 301 0.05 -22.26 8.73
N VAL A 302 -1.19 -21.85 9.00
CA VAL A 302 -1.52 -20.85 10.01
C VAL A 302 -2.98 -21.00 10.42
N THR A 303 -3.28 -20.67 11.67
CA THR A 303 -4.66 -20.66 12.19
C THR A 303 -5.03 -19.25 12.66
N GLU A 304 -6.11 -18.68 12.15
CA GLU A 304 -6.72 -17.50 12.74
C GLU A 304 -7.66 -17.92 13.87
N GLN A 305 -7.49 -17.34 15.05
CA GLN A 305 -8.29 -17.57 16.24
C GLN A 305 -9.04 -16.28 16.60
N PHE A 306 -10.36 -16.28 16.39
CA PHE A 306 -11.26 -15.17 16.74
C PHE A 306 -11.74 -15.28 18.20
N SER A 307 -11.94 -16.51 18.67
CA SER A 307 -12.22 -16.87 20.06
C SER A 307 -11.67 -18.27 20.35
N PRO A 308 -11.68 -18.77 21.60
CA PRO A 308 -11.29 -20.15 21.89
C PRO A 308 -12.07 -21.19 21.04
N GLU A 309 -13.33 -20.92 20.73
CA GLU A 309 -14.26 -21.79 20.00
C GLU A 309 -14.31 -21.51 18.49
N LYS A 310 -13.90 -20.31 18.05
CA LYS A 310 -13.97 -19.90 16.65
C LYS A 310 -12.58 -19.74 16.05
N LYS A 311 -12.22 -20.66 15.15
CA LYS A 311 -10.94 -20.69 14.43
C LYS A 311 -11.14 -20.93 12.93
N ASN A 312 -10.26 -20.35 12.12
CA ASN A 312 -10.09 -20.68 10.72
C ASN A 312 -8.69 -21.27 10.52
N GLU A 313 -8.61 -22.50 10.03
CA GLU A 313 -7.34 -23.16 9.73
C GLU A 313 -7.04 -23.05 8.24
N TYR A 314 -5.86 -22.53 7.91
CA TYR A 314 -5.41 -22.39 6.54
C TYR A 314 -4.43 -23.51 6.23
N LEU A 315 -4.86 -24.46 5.42
CA LEU A 315 -4.05 -25.59 4.98
C LEU A 315 -3.09 -25.20 3.86
N ASN A 316 -2.07 -26.03 3.65
CA ASN A 316 -1.13 -25.87 2.56
C ASN A 316 -1.82 -25.88 1.18
N ARG A 317 -1.23 -25.18 0.23
CA ARG A 317 -1.73 -25.05 -1.14
C ARG A 317 -0.63 -25.44 -2.14
N GLY A 318 -0.92 -26.43 -2.98
CA GLY A 318 -0.01 -26.83 -4.04
C GLY A 318 0.74 -28.12 -3.73
N ARG A 319 2.00 -28.22 -4.19
CA ARG A 319 2.74 -29.50 -4.29
C ARG A 319 4.02 -29.54 -3.46
N ALA A 320 4.28 -28.51 -2.65
CA ALA A 320 5.48 -28.40 -1.83
C ALA A 320 6.78 -28.68 -2.63
N ARG A 321 7.01 -27.89 -3.69
CA ARG A 321 8.08 -28.12 -4.67
C ARG A 321 9.48 -27.96 -4.09
N LEU A 322 9.61 -27.27 -2.97
CA LEU A 322 10.86 -27.00 -2.27
C LEU A 322 11.09 -27.90 -1.05
N LYS A 323 10.18 -28.83 -0.73
CA LYS A 323 10.20 -29.64 0.50
C LYS A 323 11.47 -30.47 0.69
N ASP A 324 12.11 -30.87 -0.40
CA ASP A 324 13.30 -31.74 -0.38
C ASP A 324 14.61 -30.94 -0.44
N PHE A 325 14.56 -29.61 -0.54
CA PHE A 325 15.73 -28.76 -0.57
C PHE A 325 16.15 -28.33 0.85
N PRO A 326 17.43 -28.53 1.23
CA PRO A 326 17.96 -27.98 2.47
C PRO A 326 17.74 -26.46 2.52
N THR A 327 16.97 -26.00 3.50
CA THR A 327 16.56 -24.59 3.59
C THR A 327 17.02 -23.95 4.89
N VAL A 328 17.50 -22.71 4.78
CA VAL A 328 17.72 -21.78 5.90
C VAL A 328 16.83 -20.57 5.70
N VAL A 329 16.24 -20.06 6.78
CA VAL A 329 15.48 -18.81 6.76
C VAL A 329 16.22 -17.77 7.61
N LEU A 330 16.53 -16.62 7.03
CA LEU A 330 17.13 -15.50 7.74
C LEU A 330 16.04 -14.56 8.27
N VAL A 331 16.12 -14.22 9.55
CA VAL A 331 15.17 -13.34 10.24
C VAL A 331 15.86 -12.35 11.17
N ASN A 332 15.20 -11.23 11.43
CA ASN A 332 15.61 -10.27 12.44
C ASN A 332 14.41 -9.57 13.09
N GLN A 333 14.66 -8.57 13.93
CA GLN A 333 13.63 -7.81 14.63
C GLN A 333 12.65 -7.08 13.69
N GLY A 334 13.03 -6.84 12.42
CA GLY A 334 12.16 -6.25 11.40
C GLY A 334 11.31 -7.27 10.64
N SER A 335 11.56 -8.57 10.82
CA SER A 335 10.69 -9.63 10.31
C SER A 335 9.39 -9.65 11.13
N ALA A 336 8.25 -9.38 10.51
CA ALA A 336 6.97 -9.30 11.21
C ALA A 336 5.82 -9.94 10.42
N SER A 337 4.73 -10.30 11.11
CA SER A 337 3.44 -10.68 10.51
C SER A 337 3.58 -11.83 9.50
N ALA A 338 3.27 -11.64 8.21
CA ALA A 338 3.43 -12.65 7.16
C ALA A 338 4.81 -13.34 7.15
N SER A 339 5.90 -12.59 7.42
CA SER A 339 7.24 -13.15 7.55
C SER A 339 7.34 -14.16 8.70
N GLU A 340 6.67 -13.86 9.81
CA GLU A 340 6.65 -14.72 11.00
C GLU A 340 5.74 -15.94 10.81
N ILE A 341 4.69 -15.82 10.00
CA ILE A 341 3.87 -16.96 9.58
C ILE A 341 4.71 -17.96 8.78
N VAL A 342 5.45 -17.48 7.77
CA VAL A 342 6.32 -18.34 6.97
C VAL A 342 7.43 -18.95 7.83
N ALA A 343 8.16 -18.14 8.60
CA ALA A 343 9.25 -18.63 9.45
C ALA A 343 8.74 -19.62 10.51
N GLY A 344 7.61 -19.32 11.17
CA GLY A 344 6.98 -20.18 12.17
C GLY A 344 6.50 -21.50 11.59
N ALA A 345 5.86 -21.48 10.41
CA ALA A 345 5.40 -22.69 9.76
C ALA A 345 6.58 -23.59 9.34
N LEU A 346 7.61 -23.03 8.69
CA LEU A 346 8.79 -23.80 8.30
C LEU A 346 9.56 -24.35 9.50
N LYS A 347 9.60 -23.61 10.60
CA LYS A 347 10.21 -24.07 11.86
C LYS A 347 9.43 -25.23 12.48
N ASP A 348 8.11 -25.09 12.63
CA ASP A 348 7.25 -26.11 13.25
C ASP A 348 7.28 -27.44 12.48
N TYR A 349 7.32 -27.38 11.15
CA TYR A 349 7.48 -28.56 10.28
C TYR A 349 8.92 -29.04 10.12
N LYS A 350 9.90 -28.36 10.74
CA LYS A 350 11.35 -28.63 10.60
C LYS A 350 11.82 -28.63 9.14
N GLN A 351 11.18 -27.82 8.30
CA GLN A 351 11.50 -27.63 6.89
C GLN A 351 12.67 -26.67 6.68
N ALA A 352 12.94 -25.78 7.64
CA ALA A 352 14.08 -24.88 7.59
C ALA A 352 14.74 -24.70 8.94
N THR A 353 16.03 -24.34 8.92
CA THR A 353 16.74 -23.82 10.09
C THR A 353 16.61 -22.30 10.11
N ILE A 354 16.09 -21.73 11.19
CA ILE A 354 15.91 -20.28 11.35
C ILE A 354 17.19 -19.67 11.94
N ILE A 355 17.77 -18.68 11.28
CA ILE A 355 19.02 -18.03 11.70
C ILE A 355 18.84 -16.51 11.79
N GLY A 356 19.48 -15.89 12.77
CA GLY A 356 19.54 -14.43 12.91
C GLY A 356 19.10 -13.97 14.29
N LYS A 357 18.12 -13.07 14.38
CA LYS A 357 17.59 -12.55 15.65
C LYS A 357 16.10 -12.79 15.77
N LYS A 358 15.60 -12.76 17.01
CA LYS A 358 14.17 -12.90 17.31
C LYS A 358 13.35 -11.90 16.49
N THR A 359 12.24 -12.37 15.91
CA THR A 359 11.33 -11.55 15.11
C THR A 359 10.52 -10.57 15.97
N PHE A 360 9.76 -9.70 15.30
CA PHE A 360 9.03 -8.60 15.91
C PHE A 360 7.98 -9.04 16.95
N GLY A 361 7.22 -10.11 16.67
CA GLY A 361 6.17 -10.63 17.55
C GLY A 361 4.78 -10.08 17.25
N LYS A 362 4.40 -9.90 15.98
CA LYS A 362 3.05 -9.44 15.61
C LYS A 362 2.14 -10.65 15.33
N GLY A 363 1.47 -11.12 16.38
CA GLY A 363 0.57 -12.28 16.37
C GLY A 363 -0.91 -11.96 16.11
N SER A 364 -1.22 -10.77 15.61
CA SER A 364 -2.58 -10.29 15.38
C SER A 364 -2.92 -10.20 13.89
N VAL A 365 -4.18 -10.47 13.55
CA VAL A 365 -4.75 -10.36 12.21
C VAL A 365 -5.56 -9.08 12.15
N GLN A 366 -5.31 -8.26 11.12
CA GLN A 366 -6.10 -7.07 10.87
C GLN A 366 -6.94 -7.22 9.60
N THR A 367 -8.16 -6.70 9.67
CA THR A 367 -8.97 -6.42 8.48
C THR A 367 -8.89 -4.92 8.19
N LEU A 368 -8.77 -4.56 6.91
CA LEU A 368 -8.91 -3.19 6.44
C LEU A 368 -10.33 -2.99 5.92
N GLU A 369 -11.05 -2.03 6.50
CA GLU A 369 -12.40 -1.65 6.10
C GLU A 369 -12.37 -0.26 5.48
N ASP A 370 -12.73 -0.15 4.21
CA ASP A 370 -12.80 1.13 3.51
C ASP A 370 -14.14 1.84 3.79
N LEU A 371 -14.06 3.15 4.00
CA LEU A 371 -15.20 4.01 4.30
C LEU A 371 -15.57 4.88 3.08
N GLN A 372 -16.78 5.43 3.12
CA GLN A 372 -17.38 6.14 1.98
C GLN A 372 -16.58 7.38 1.51
N ASP A 373 -15.82 8.01 2.41
CA ASP A 373 -15.00 9.19 2.11
C ASP A 373 -13.56 8.83 1.71
N SER A 374 -13.29 7.56 1.39
CA SER A 374 -11.97 6.98 1.11
C SER A 374 -11.01 6.94 2.30
N SER A 375 -11.48 7.23 3.52
CA SER A 375 -10.76 6.83 4.74
C SER A 375 -10.91 5.32 4.96
N SER A 376 -10.09 4.75 5.84
CA SER A 376 -10.18 3.32 6.18
C SER A 376 -9.97 3.11 7.68
N VAL A 377 -10.54 2.04 8.22
CA VAL A 377 -10.25 1.55 9.57
C VAL A 377 -9.55 0.21 9.44
N LYS A 378 -8.37 0.09 10.04
CA LYS A 378 -7.70 -1.19 10.21
C LYS A 378 -8.02 -1.71 11.61
N ILE A 379 -8.61 -2.90 11.70
CA ILE A 379 -9.14 -3.46 12.96
C ILE A 379 -8.50 -4.82 13.21
N THR A 380 -7.98 -5.06 14.42
CA THR A 380 -7.56 -6.40 14.83
C THR A 380 -8.79 -7.27 15.10
N VAL A 381 -8.95 -8.33 14.31
CA VAL A 381 -10.13 -9.22 14.35
C VAL A 381 -9.82 -10.62 14.90
N ALA A 382 -8.56 -11.03 14.85
CA ALA A 382 -8.13 -12.34 15.32
C ALA A 382 -6.68 -12.31 15.80
N LYS A 383 -6.28 -13.40 16.46
CA LYS A 383 -4.88 -13.76 16.67
C LYS A 383 -4.53 -14.82 15.66
N TRP A 384 -3.28 -14.91 15.22
CA TRP A 384 -2.84 -16.07 14.46
C TRP A 384 -1.95 -16.98 15.31
N LEU A 385 -2.03 -18.28 15.04
CA LEU A 385 -1.26 -19.33 15.69
C LEU A 385 -0.38 -20.02 14.65
N THR A 386 0.83 -20.41 15.06
CA THR A 386 1.69 -21.29 14.25
C THR A 386 1.05 -22.68 14.10
N PRO A 387 1.55 -23.56 13.20
CA PRO A 387 1.03 -24.93 13.08
C PRO A 387 1.03 -25.74 14.38
N ALA A 388 2.00 -25.51 15.27
CA ALA A 388 2.05 -26.12 16.60
C ALA A 388 1.14 -25.44 17.65
N GLY A 389 0.35 -24.44 17.25
CA GLY A 389 -0.61 -23.75 18.10
C GLY A 389 -0.04 -22.60 18.94
N TYR A 390 1.19 -22.15 18.68
CA TYR A 390 1.82 -21.07 19.43
C TYR A 390 1.29 -19.71 18.98
N ASN A 391 0.88 -18.89 19.95
CA ASN A 391 0.60 -17.47 19.73
C ASN A 391 1.90 -16.68 19.87
N ILE A 392 2.31 -16.01 18.79
CA ILE A 392 3.58 -15.28 18.77
C ILE A 392 3.47 -13.82 19.23
N ASN A 393 2.26 -13.35 19.59
CA ASN A 393 2.04 -11.94 19.90
C ASN A 393 2.87 -11.48 21.11
N GLY A 394 3.71 -10.46 20.92
CA GLY A 394 4.69 -9.98 21.90
C GLY A 394 5.88 -10.92 22.15
N GLN A 395 5.90 -12.09 21.53
CA GLN A 395 6.95 -13.10 21.71
C GLN A 395 7.88 -13.18 20.49
N GLY A 396 7.32 -13.22 19.28
CA GLY A 396 8.05 -13.48 18.04
C GLY A 396 8.44 -14.95 17.87
N ILE A 397 9.10 -15.23 16.74
CA ILE A 397 9.76 -16.48 16.40
C ILE A 397 11.22 -16.34 16.84
N ALA A 398 11.65 -17.20 17.77
CA ALA A 398 13.06 -17.30 18.13
C ALA A 398 13.85 -18.01 17.02
N PRO A 399 15.07 -17.56 16.69
CA PRO A 399 15.94 -18.29 15.77
C PRO A 399 16.37 -19.63 16.39
N ASP A 400 16.67 -20.62 15.55
CA ASP A 400 17.34 -21.85 15.99
C ASP A 400 18.82 -21.59 16.27
N ILE A 401 19.43 -20.68 15.49
CA ILE A 401 20.80 -20.21 15.68
C ILE A 401 20.79 -18.69 15.74
N GLU A 402 21.05 -18.15 16.92
CA GLU A 402 21.16 -16.71 17.10
C GLU A 402 22.50 -16.20 16.55
N VAL A 403 22.44 -15.18 15.69
CA VAL A 403 23.61 -14.53 15.11
C VAL A 403 23.36 -13.02 15.06
N ASP A 404 24.23 -12.26 15.71
CA ASP A 404 24.18 -10.81 15.72
C ASP A 404 24.74 -10.23 14.41
N LEU A 405 24.08 -9.16 13.94
CA LEU A 405 24.63 -8.23 12.95
C LEU A 405 24.97 -6.95 13.71
N THR A 406 26.25 -6.72 14.00
CA THR A 406 26.65 -5.55 14.77
C THR A 406 26.69 -4.29 13.90
N ALA A 407 26.69 -3.11 14.53
CA ALA A 407 26.90 -1.86 13.81
C ALA A 407 28.24 -1.86 13.05
N ASP A 408 29.30 -2.43 13.63
CA ASP A 408 30.61 -2.55 12.97
C ASP A 408 30.55 -3.46 11.73
N ASP A 409 29.80 -4.56 11.79
CA ASP A 409 29.56 -5.43 10.63
C ASP A 409 28.83 -4.68 9.51
N TYR A 410 27.77 -3.94 9.85
CA TYR A 410 27.01 -3.13 8.89
C TYR A 410 27.90 -2.05 8.24
N GLU A 411 28.71 -1.33 9.02
CA GLU A 411 29.63 -0.31 8.51
C GLU A 411 30.70 -0.92 7.58
N LYS A 412 31.18 -2.13 7.89
CA LYS A 412 32.17 -2.87 7.09
C LYS A 412 31.57 -3.73 5.97
N ASN A 413 30.25 -3.64 5.73
CA ASN A 413 29.51 -4.46 4.77
C ASN A 413 29.75 -5.97 4.95
N LYS A 414 29.81 -6.44 6.20
CA LYS A 414 29.85 -7.86 6.55
C LYS A 414 28.45 -8.37 6.87
N ASP A 415 28.16 -9.61 6.46
CA ASP A 415 26.88 -10.26 6.76
C ASP A 415 27.11 -11.62 7.48
N PRO A 416 27.41 -11.60 8.79
CA PRO A 416 27.65 -12.82 9.57
C PRO A 416 26.44 -13.77 9.59
N GLN A 417 25.23 -13.25 9.40
CA GLN A 417 24.01 -14.08 9.36
C GLN A 417 23.95 -14.88 8.05
N MET A 418 24.24 -14.23 6.92
CA MET A 418 24.37 -14.90 5.62
C MET A 418 25.53 -15.91 5.62
N ASP A 419 26.69 -15.51 6.15
CA ASP A 419 27.85 -16.40 6.26
C ASP A 419 27.51 -17.66 7.07
N LYS A 420 26.76 -17.50 8.18
CA LYS A 420 26.31 -18.64 8.98
C LYS A 420 25.31 -19.53 8.23
N ALA A 421 24.39 -18.95 7.46
CA ALA A 421 23.46 -19.72 6.65
C ALA A 421 24.18 -20.58 5.61
N VAL A 422 25.18 -20.02 4.94
CA VAL A 422 26.04 -20.74 3.99
C VAL A 422 26.81 -21.86 4.69
N GLU A 423 27.39 -21.59 5.86
CA GLU A 423 28.08 -22.61 6.68
C GLU A 423 27.16 -23.80 7.01
N ILE A 424 25.91 -23.53 7.39
CA ILE A 424 24.93 -24.57 7.76
C ILE A 424 24.50 -25.39 6.54
N LEU A 425 24.26 -24.75 5.40
CA LEU A 425 23.87 -25.46 4.17
C LEU A 425 25.01 -26.32 3.63
N ASN A 426 26.26 -25.91 3.75
CA ASN A 426 27.42 -26.70 3.33
C ASN A 426 27.69 -27.94 4.20
N LYS A 427 27.03 -28.07 5.36
CA LYS A 427 27.14 -29.24 6.25
C LYS A 427 26.03 -30.27 6.05
N LYS A 428 24.97 -29.92 5.31
CA LYS A 428 23.87 -30.82 4.94
C LYS A 428 24.17 -31.45 3.59
#